data_AF-S3ZIY0-F1
#
_entry.id   AF-S3ZIY0-F1
#
_cell.length_a   1.000
_cell.length_b   1.000
_cell.length_c   1.000
_cell.angle_alpha   90.00
_cell.angle_beta   90.00
_cell.angle_gamma   90.00
#
_symmetry.space_group_name_H-M   'P 1'
#
loop_
_entity.id
_entity.type
_entity.pdbx_description
1 polymer ?
#
loop_
_entity_poly.entity_id
_entity_poly.type
_entity_poly.pdbx_seq_one_letter_code
_entity_poly.pdbx_strand_id
1 'polypeptide(L)'
;MSRASARQLEIQESAAHRAELKNVILKFLSIASQVEKAAFTRPPNRGTAADPVLDQFVDDLWLAQAEIDLAARSEPLRGATYRYAACLAEAARGEMADVSALRGPQVQFMDAAYDDLWPGQRRAAGDFPAPP
;
A
#
# COMPACT_ATOMS: atom_id res chain seq x y z
N MET A 1 28.39 19.76 21.58
CA MET A 1 27.79 18.55 21.00
C MET A 1 28.73 17.99 19.94
N SER A 2 29.09 16.71 20.02
CA SER A 2 30.04 16.06 19.11
C SER A 2 29.36 15.57 17.84
N ARG A 3 30.04 15.65 16.69
CA ARG A 3 29.54 15.15 15.38
C ARG A 3 29.10 13.68 15.42
N ALA A 4 29.72 12.85 16.27
CA ALA A 4 29.33 11.46 16.48
C ALA A 4 27.95 11.32 17.13
N SER A 5 27.58 12.20 18.07
CA SER A 5 26.28 12.19 18.73
C SER A 5 25.15 12.60 17.79
N ALA A 6 25.41 13.57 16.88
CA ALA A 6 24.44 13.98 15.86
C ALA A 6 24.12 12.84 14.88
N ARG A 7 25.15 12.15 14.37
CA ARG A 7 24.97 11.00 13.47
C ARG A 7 24.21 9.84 14.13
N GLN A 8 24.46 9.58 15.41
CA GLN A 8 23.75 8.52 16.13
C GLN A 8 22.26 8.83 16.28
N LEU A 9 21.91 10.10 16.53
CA LEU A 9 20.52 10.55 16.60
C LEU A 9 19.81 10.40 15.24
N GLU A 10 20.44 10.85 14.15
CA GLU A 10 19.89 10.71 12.79
C GLU A 10 19.61 9.25 12.41
N ILE A 11 20.48 8.32 12.82
CA ILE A 11 20.28 6.88 12.60
C ILE A 11 19.07 6.37 13.39
N GLN A 12 18.91 6.78 14.65
CA GLN A 12 17.79 6.36 15.49
C GLN A 12 16.47 6.92 15.00
N GLU A 13 16.41 8.20 14.64
CA GLU A 13 15.22 8.83 14.06
C GLU A 13 14.80 8.16 12.74
N SER A 14 15.78 7.86 11.88
CA SER A 14 15.54 7.15 10.62
C SER A 14 15.02 5.73 10.87
N ALA A 15 15.55 5.02 11.88
CA ALA A 15 15.09 3.69 12.24
C ALA A 15 13.67 3.68 12.83
N ALA A 16 13.38 4.63 13.72
CA ALA A 16 12.04 4.80 14.30
C ALA A 16 11.02 5.12 13.20
N HIS A 17 11.36 6.03 12.29
CA HIS A 17 10.53 6.38 11.15
C HIS A 17 10.24 5.18 10.23
N ARG A 18 11.26 4.38 9.88
CA ARG A 18 11.05 3.15 9.09
C ARG A 18 10.14 2.15 9.79
N ALA A 19 10.24 2.03 11.11
CA ALA A 19 9.38 1.14 11.89
C ALA A 19 7.93 1.62 11.89
N GLU A 20 7.70 2.91 12.06
CA GLU A 20 6.38 3.55 11.95
C GLU A 20 5.78 3.34 10.56
N LEU A 21 6.52 3.69 9.50
CA LEU A 21 6.08 3.51 8.12
C LEU A 21 5.73 2.06 7.81
N LYS A 22 6.55 1.11 8.27
CA LYS A 22 6.27 -0.33 8.11
C LYS A 22 4.96 -0.73 8.78
N ASN A 23 4.69 -0.23 9.99
CA ASN A 23 3.46 -0.56 10.70
C ASN A 23 2.22 -0.05 9.96
N VAL A 24 2.27 1.19 9.46
CA VAL A 24 1.17 1.77 8.68
C VAL A 24 0.96 1.02 7.36
N ILE A 25 2.03 0.67 6.65
CA ILE A 25 1.96 -0.16 5.43
C ILE A 25 1.31 -1.52 5.70
N LEU A 26 1.69 -2.19 6.79
CA LEU A 26 1.10 -3.48 7.17
C LEU A 26 -0.38 -3.36 7.52
N LYS A 27 -0.77 -2.28 8.21
CA LYS A 27 -2.18 -1.99 8.50
C LYS A 27 -2.98 -1.80 7.22
N PHE A 28 -2.48 -0.98 6.29
CA PHE A 28 -3.11 -0.77 5.00
C PHE A 28 -3.25 -2.08 4.20
N LEU A 29 -2.21 -2.91 4.13
CA LEU A 29 -2.25 -4.21 3.45
C LEU A 29 -3.28 -5.17 4.05
N SER A 30 -3.44 -5.16 5.38
CA SER A 30 -4.44 -5.96 6.07
C SER A 30 -5.86 -5.56 5.63
N ILE A 31 -6.15 -4.27 5.63
CA ILE A 31 -7.46 -3.72 5.23
C ILE A 31 -7.70 -3.94 3.73
N ALA A 32 -6.70 -3.68 2.88
CA ALA A 32 -6.76 -3.93 1.45
C ALA A 32 -7.12 -5.39 1.14
N SER A 33 -6.54 -6.36 1.87
CA SER A 33 -6.88 -7.77 1.72
C SER A 33 -8.32 -8.08 2.16
N GLN A 34 -8.85 -7.40 3.17
CA GLN A 34 -10.23 -7.56 3.61
C GLN A 34 -11.22 -7.04 2.55
N VAL A 35 -10.95 -5.86 1.99
CA VAL A 35 -11.73 -5.28 0.88
C VAL A 35 -11.72 -6.19 -0.33
N GLU A 36 -10.54 -6.67 -0.77
CA GLU A 36 -10.41 -7.58 -1.90
C GLU A 36 -11.23 -8.86 -1.69
N LYS A 37 -11.11 -9.50 -0.53
CA LYS A 37 -11.89 -10.70 -0.21
C LYS A 37 -13.39 -10.44 -0.22
N ALA A 38 -13.84 -9.35 0.39
CA ALA A 38 -15.25 -9.02 0.48
C ALA A 38 -15.85 -8.66 -0.89
N ALA A 39 -15.12 -7.91 -1.72
CA ALA A 39 -15.54 -7.54 -3.07
C ALA A 39 -15.74 -8.77 -3.99
N PHE A 40 -14.81 -9.74 -3.96
CA PHE A 40 -14.82 -10.86 -4.91
C PHE A 40 -15.46 -12.16 -4.39
N THR A 41 -15.86 -12.22 -3.13
CA THR A 41 -16.67 -13.34 -2.58
C THR A 41 -18.17 -13.03 -2.59
N ARG A 42 -18.57 -11.83 -2.98
CA ARG A 42 -19.98 -11.41 -3.06
C ARG A 42 -20.73 -12.27 -4.09
N PRO A 43 -21.79 -13.00 -3.69
CA PRO A 43 -22.60 -13.78 -4.64
C PRO A 43 -23.40 -12.83 -5.55
N PRO A 44 -23.50 -13.14 -6.87
CA PRO A 44 -24.10 -12.25 -7.87
C PRO A 44 -25.60 -11.99 -7.68
N ASN A 45 -26.28 -12.78 -6.83
CA ASN A 45 -27.73 -12.72 -6.60
C ASN A 45 -28.14 -11.96 -5.32
N ARG A 46 -27.20 -11.44 -4.53
CA ARG A 46 -27.53 -10.39 -3.55
C ARG A 46 -27.57 -9.09 -4.33
N GLY A 47 -28.78 -8.70 -4.72
CA GLY A 47 -29.04 -7.48 -5.49
C GLY A 47 -28.40 -6.22 -4.90
N THR A 48 -28.67 -5.10 -5.55
CA THR A 48 -28.21 -3.71 -5.30
C THR A 48 -28.31 -3.16 -3.86
N ALA A 49 -28.63 -3.99 -2.86
CA ALA A 49 -28.48 -3.63 -1.47
C ALA A 49 -27.00 -3.35 -1.15
N ALA A 50 -26.78 -2.21 -0.50
CA ALA A 50 -25.51 -1.85 0.12
C ALA A 50 -25.07 -2.96 1.08
N ASP A 51 -23.80 -3.33 1.03
CA ASP A 51 -23.21 -4.23 2.02
C ASP A 51 -22.50 -3.36 3.06
N PRO A 52 -23.12 -3.11 4.23
CA PRO A 52 -22.59 -2.16 5.20
C PRO A 52 -21.22 -2.57 5.76
N VAL A 53 -20.87 -3.86 5.68
CA VAL A 53 -19.56 -4.35 6.09
C VAL A 53 -18.50 -3.98 5.05
N LEU A 54 -18.83 -4.10 3.77
CA LEU A 54 -17.94 -3.69 2.69
C LEU A 54 -17.76 -2.17 2.67
N ASP A 55 -18.84 -1.41 2.92
CA ASP A 55 -18.77 0.04 3.04
C ASP A 55 -17.82 0.47 4.17
N GLN A 56 -17.93 -0.17 5.35
CA GLN A 56 -16.99 0.07 6.46
C GLN A 56 -15.54 -0.26 6.10
N PHE A 57 -15.29 -1.36 5.39
CA PHE A 57 -13.93 -1.69 4.94
C PHE A 57 -13.38 -0.67 3.95
N VAL A 58 -14.23 -0.07 3.11
CA VAL A 58 -13.83 1.02 2.20
C VAL A 58 -13.51 2.30 2.98
N ASP A 59 -14.28 2.63 4.02
CA ASP A 59 -13.98 3.76 4.90
C ASP A 59 -12.65 3.55 5.64
N ASP A 60 -12.45 2.36 6.20
CA ASP A 60 -11.20 1.97 6.89
C ASP A 60 -10.00 2.00 5.93
N LEU A 61 -10.22 1.63 4.65
CA LEU A 61 -9.19 1.68 3.61
C LEU A 61 -8.75 3.12 3.34
N TRP A 62 -9.69 4.06 3.22
CA TRP A 62 -9.37 5.48 3.05
C TRP A 62 -8.67 6.07 4.27
N LEU A 63 -9.07 5.67 5.48
CA LEU A 63 -8.37 6.07 6.70
C LEU A 63 -6.93 5.56 6.72
N ALA A 64 -6.70 4.29 6.37
CA ALA A 64 -5.36 3.73 6.31
C ALA A 64 -4.50 4.35 5.20
N GLN A 65 -5.10 4.74 4.07
CA GLN A 65 -4.42 5.49 3.02
C GLN A 65 -3.97 6.86 3.51
N ALA A 66 -4.82 7.61 4.23
CA ALA A 66 -4.46 8.89 4.82
C ALA A 66 -3.31 8.77 5.85
N GLU A 67 -3.28 7.68 6.63
CA GLU A 67 -2.15 7.40 7.53
C GLU A 67 -0.84 7.18 6.76
N ILE A 68 -0.88 6.52 5.60
CA ILE A 68 0.30 6.41 4.73
C ILE A 68 0.69 7.78 4.19
N ASP A 69 -0.25 8.64 3.79
CA ASP A 69 0.09 9.97 3.30
C ASP A 69 0.85 10.82 4.33
N LEU A 70 0.45 10.70 5.60
CA LEU A 70 1.11 11.36 6.73
C LEU A 70 2.49 10.76 7.03
N ALA A 71 2.61 9.43 7.00
CA ALA A 71 3.84 8.74 7.34
C ALA A 71 4.87 8.69 6.19
N ALA A 72 4.43 8.68 4.93
CA ALA A 72 5.31 8.60 3.78
C ALA A 72 6.08 9.91 3.58
N ARG A 73 7.37 9.78 3.24
CA ARG A 73 8.22 10.92 2.87
C ARG A 73 8.30 11.14 1.36
N SER A 74 7.81 10.18 0.57
CA SER A 74 7.92 10.22 -0.89
C SER A 74 6.55 10.31 -1.58
N GLU A 75 6.50 11.10 -2.65
CA GLU A 75 5.34 11.20 -3.53
C GLU A 75 5.01 9.88 -4.27
N PRO A 76 6.00 9.06 -4.70
CA PRO A 76 5.72 7.76 -5.31
C PRO A 76 4.89 6.84 -4.42
N LEU A 77 5.21 6.73 -3.12
CA LEU A 77 4.44 5.89 -2.19
C LEU A 77 3.04 6.42 -1.97
N ARG A 78 2.89 7.73 -1.75
CA ARG A 78 1.56 8.38 -1.61
C ARG A 78 0.67 8.10 -2.81
N GLY A 79 1.19 8.39 -4.01
CA GLY A 79 0.45 8.21 -5.26
C GLY A 79 0.12 6.75 -5.57
N ALA A 80 1.04 5.81 -5.29
CA ALA A 80 0.78 4.39 -5.50
C ALA A 80 -0.26 3.83 -4.52
N THR A 81 -0.22 4.25 -3.25
CA THR A 81 -1.21 3.91 -2.24
C THR A 81 -2.60 4.40 -2.65
N TYR A 82 -2.71 5.67 -3.06
CA TYR A 82 -3.97 6.24 -3.52
C TYR A 82 -4.55 5.45 -4.70
N ARG A 83 -3.74 5.16 -5.74
CA ARG A 83 -4.20 4.39 -6.91
C ARG A 83 -4.70 3.01 -6.52
N TYR A 84 -3.98 2.32 -5.64
CA TYR A 84 -4.38 0.99 -5.22
C TYR A 84 -5.67 1.02 -4.37
N ALA A 85 -5.80 1.98 -3.45
CA ALA A 85 -7.01 2.19 -2.66
C ALA A 85 -8.23 2.54 -3.55
N ALA A 86 -8.04 3.41 -4.54
CA ALA A 86 -9.08 3.79 -5.49
C ALA A 86 -9.59 2.57 -6.27
N CYS A 87 -8.68 1.74 -6.81
CA CYS A 87 -9.08 0.51 -7.48
C CYS A 87 -9.82 -0.44 -6.51
N LEU A 88 -9.33 -0.65 -5.28
CA LEU A 88 -10.06 -1.49 -4.32
C LEU A 88 -11.48 -0.97 -4.02
N ALA A 89 -11.68 0.34 -3.95
CA ALA A 89 -13.00 0.95 -3.78
C ALA A 89 -13.90 0.80 -5.03
N GLU A 90 -13.35 0.80 -6.24
CA GLU A 90 -14.08 0.47 -7.48
C GLU A 90 -14.49 -1.01 -7.50
N ALA A 91 -13.60 -1.91 -7.07
CA ALA A 91 -13.91 -3.34 -6.94
C ALA A 91 -15.04 -3.58 -5.92
N ALA A 92 -14.99 -2.88 -4.79
CA ALA A 92 -16.04 -2.95 -3.77
C ALA A 92 -17.41 -2.49 -4.30
N ARG A 93 -17.43 -1.50 -5.20
CA ARG A 93 -18.65 -1.04 -5.89
C ARG A 93 -19.13 -1.99 -6.99
N GLY A 94 -18.38 -3.06 -7.29
CA GLY A 94 -18.67 -3.97 -8.39
C GLY A 94 -18.39 -3.36 -9.77
N GLU A 95 -17.63 -2.27 -9.82
CA GLU A 95 -17.24 -1.59 -11.07
C GLU A 95 -16.08 -2.31 -11.77
N MET A 96 -15.37 -3.19 -11.06
CA MET A 96 -14.34 -4.06 -11.65
C MET A 96 -14.84 -5.50 -11.84
N ALA A 97 -14.67 -5.98 -13.07
CA ALA A 97 -15.07 -7.32 -13.49
C ALA A 97 -14.05 -8.42 -13.15
N ASP A 98 -12.77 -8.06 -12.91
CA ASP A 98 -11.69 -9.03 -12.72
C ASP A 98 -10.67 -8.57 -11.65
N VAL A 99 -10.31 -9.51 -10.76
CA VAL A 99 -9.24 -9.37 -9.76
C VAL A 99 -7.90 -9.06 -10.41
N SER A 100 -7.65 -9.53 -11.64
CA SER A 100 -6.39 -9.29 -12.35
C SER A 100 -6.09 -7.80 -12.55
N ALA A 101 -7.12 -6.95 -12.63
CA ALA A 101 -6.98 -5.51 -12.74
C ALA A 101 -6.33 -4.86 -11.51
N LEU A 102 -6.41 -5.49 -10.33
CA LEU A 102 -5.75 -5.02 -9.11
C LEU A 102 -4.25 -5.31 -9.09
N ARG A 103 -3.75 -6.24 -9.90
CA ARG A 103 -2.35 -6.66 -9.86
C ARG A 103 -1.37 -5.54 -10.19
N GLY A 104 -1.68 -4.73 -11.21
CA GLY A 104 -0.85 -3.59 -11.60
C GLY A 104 -0.68 -2.57 -10.45
N PRO A 105 -1.79 -1.99 -9.93
CA PRO A 105 -1.75 -1.09 -8.79
C PRO A 105 -1.10 -1.69 -7.54
N GLN A 106 -1.36 -2.96 -7.24
CA GLN A 106 -0.77 -3.68 -6.12
C GLN A 106 0.76 -3.76 -6.24
N VAL A 107 1.29 -4.13 -7.41
CA VAL A 107 2.74 -4.22 -7.65
C VAL A 107 3.39 -2.84 -7.50
N GLN A 108 2.80 -1.79 -8.10
CA GLN A 108 3.31 -0.43 -7.97
C GLN A 108 3.38 0.03 -6.51
N PHE A 109 2.36 -0.29 -5.71
CA PHE A 109 2.35 0.00 -4.27
C PHE A 109 3.48 -0.73 -3.55
N MET A 110 3.64 -2.04 -3.76
CA MET A 110 4.69 -2.84 -3.12
C MET A 110 6.09 -2.34 -3.50
N ASP A 111 6.25 -1.88 -4.74
CA ASP A 111 7.50 -1.31 -5.23
C ASP A 111 7.84 0.01 -4.53
N ALA A 112 6.91 0.96 -4.52
CA ALA A 112 7.10 2.23 -3.84
C ALA A 112 7.29 2.06 -2.32
N ALA A 113 6.58 1.13 -1.70
CA ALA A 113 6.70 0.83 -0.27
C ALA A 113 8.08 0.25 0.08
N TYR A 114 8.63 -0.60 -0.80
CA TYR A 114 9.96 -1.15 -0.63
C TYR A 114 11.04 -0.05 -0.72
N ASP A 115 10.94 0.80 -1.74
CA ASP A 115 11.91 1.88 -1.98
C ASP A 115 11.95 2.88 -0.83
N ASP A 116 10.80 3.20 -0.22
CA ASP A 116 10.71 4.12 0.92
C ASP A 116 11.22 3.50 2.23
N LEU A 117 11.03 2.20 2.43
CA LEU A 117 11.52 1.49 3.62
C LEU A 117 13.02 1.18 3.55
N TRP A 118 13.58 1.01 2.34
CA TRP A 118 15.00 0.71 2.13
C TRP A 118 15.66 1.65 1.10
N PRO A 119 15.74 2.96 1.42
CA PRO A 119 16.33 3.93 0.51
C PRO A 119 17.81 3.61 0.27
N GLY A 120 18.19 3.48 -1.01
CA GLY A 120 19.56 3.23 -1.44
C GLY A 120 19.95 1.75 -1.61
N GLN A 121 19.08 0.82 -1.21
CA GLN A 121 19.27 -0.58 -1.55
C GLN A 121 18.71 -0.81 -2.96
N ARG A 122 19.56 -0.59 -3.98
CA ARG A 122 19.17 -0.91 -5.36
C ARG A 122 18.71 -2.37 -5.39
N ARG A 123 17.47 -2.60 -5.83
CA ARG A 123 17.09 -3.93 -6.29
C ARG A 123 18.13 -4.34 -7.33
N ALA A 124 18.62 -5.58 -7.24
CA ALA A 124 19.28 -6.19 -8.37
C ALA A 124 18.22 -6.27 -9.48
N ALA A 125 18.09 -5.19 -10.26
CA ALA A 125 17.38 -5.21 -11.52
C ALA A 125 18.01 -6.37 -12.29
N GLY A 126 17.22 -7.40 -12.55
CA GLY A 126 17.72 -8.68 -13.03
C GLY A 126 18.79 -8.48 -14.10
N ASP A 127 20.01 -8.89 -13.79
CA ASP A 127 20.98 -9.31 -14.79
C ASP A 127 20.33 -10.48 -15.53
N PHE A 128 19.49 -10.16 -16.50
CA PHE A 128 19.21 -11.06 -17.60
C PHE A 128 20.40 -10.91 -18.54
N PRO A 129 21.35 -11.86 -18.59
CA PRO A 129 22.31 -11.87 -19.68
C PRO A 129 21.51 -11.98 -20.97
N ALA A 130 21.67 -10.99 -21.85
CA ALA A 130 21.19 -11.11 -23.22
C ALA A 130 21.81 -12.38 -23.82
N PRO A 131 21.01 -13.28 -24.43
CA PRO A 131 21.57 -14.45 -25.09
C PRO A 131 22.38 -14.03 -26.32
N PRO A 132 23.40 -14.83 -26.71
CA PRO A 132 24.31 -14.54 -27.81
C PRO A 132 23.63 -14.51 -29.18
#